data_AF-A0A290Z1H7-F1
#
_entry.id   AF-A0A290Z1H7-F1
#
_cell.length_a   1.000
_cell.length_b   1.000
_cell.length_c   1.000
_cell.angle_alpha   90.00
_cell.angle_beta   90.00
_cell.angle_gamma   90.00
#
_symmetry.space_group_name_H-M   'P 1'
#
loop_
_entity.id
_entity.type
_entity.pdbx_description
1 polymer ?
#
loop_
_entity_poly.entity_id
_entity_poly.type
_entity_poly.pdbx_seq_one_letter_code
_entity_poly.pdbx_strand_id
1 'polypeptide(L)'
;MNDAQHENPPLTLESAETTLRAACDLVELDGADAVPLRLGENALFHLPSSGAVVRVARDMARWADAVKEVTVSCWLANNGVPVTHLFPGFTQPVVAANRPVTFWAYLDGRNGGKSDVAALGRLLRRVHALNAPKDFSLPAQQPMAWVLERVESAPIPEADKRFLRDRFTELTQEVQGLAYPPGGHPGPR
;
A
#
# COMPACT_ATOMS: atom_id res chain seq x y z
N MET A 1 -26.26 16.85 18.47
CA MET A 1 -25.12 16.10 19.04
C MET A 1 -24.04 16.13 17.97
N ASN A 2 -22.96 16.87 18.21
CA ASN A 2 -22.02 17.32 17.19
C ASN A 2 -21.16 16.16 16.67
N ASP A 3 -21.36 15.73 15.42
CA ASP A 3 -20.40 14.94 14.67
C ASP A 3 -19.24 15.84 14.26
N ALA A 4 -18.28 16.03 15.16
CA ALA A 4 -16.99 16.57 14.79
C ALA A 4 -16.27 15.50 13.95
N GLN A 5 -16.39 15.63 12.63
CA GLN A 5 -15.49 15.01 11.67
C GLN A 5 -14.07 15.33 12.13
N HIS A 6 -13.41 14.35 12.75
CA HIS A 6 -12.00 14.45 13.10
C HIS A 6 -11.20 14.35 11.81
N GLU A 7 -11.15 15.46 11.05
CA GLU A 7 -10.14 15.62 10.01
C GLU A 7 -8.79 15.48 10.69
N ASN A 8 -8.11 14.37 10.41
CA ASN A 8 -6.73 14.24 10.84
C ASN A 8 -5.93 15.38 10.20
N PRO A 9 -5.04 16.04 10.96
CA PRO A 9 -4.16 17.05 10.40
C PRO A 9 -3.39 16.47 9.21
N PRO A 10 -2.96 17.31 8.24
CA PRO A 10 -2.21 16.84 7.09
C PRO A 10 -0.99 16.03 7.54
N LEU A 11 -0.66 14.97 6.78
CA LEU A 11 0.54 14.17 7.03
C LEU A 11 1.79 15.01 6.72
N THR A 12 2.30 15.69 7.74
CA THR A 12 3.60 16.38 7.73
C THR A 12 4.67 15.47 8.34
N LEU A 13 5.95 15.79 8.11
CA LEU A 13 7.06 15.06 8.73
C LEU A 13 6.94 15.07 10.26
N GLU A 14 6.64 16.22 10.87
CA GLU A 14 6.47 16.36 12.33
C GLU A 14 5.34 15.49 12.89
N SER A 15 4.16 15.51 12.23
CA SER A 15 3.03 14.67 12.65
C SER A 15 3.35 13.18 12.49
N ALA A 16 4.12 12.84 11.46
CA ALA A 16 4.53 11.48 11.17
C ALA A 16 5.59 10.97 12.15
N GLU A 17 6.55 11.81 12.56
CA GLU A 17 7.53 11.52 13.61
C GLU A 17 6.86 11.33 14.97
N THR A 18 5.87 12.15 15.30
CA THR A 18 5.08 11.99 16.53
C THR A 18 4.33 10.66 16.52
N THR A 19 3.71 10.33 15.39
CA THR A 19 3.01 9.06 15.20
C THR A 19 3.95 7.86 15.27
N LEU A 20 5.13 7.98 14.66
CA LEU A 20 6.18 6.98 14.69
C LEU A 20 6.61 6.69 16.13
N ARG A 21 6.95 7.72 16.92
CA ARG A 21 7.37 7.54 18.32
C ARG A 21 6.30 6.82 19.13
N ALA A 22 5.04 7.27 19.03
CA ALA A 22 3.92 6.61 19.69
C ALA A 22 3.74 5.15 19.24
N ALA A 23 3.96 4.84 17.96
CA ALA A 23 3.90 3.48 17.46
C ALA A 23 5.05 2.62 17.99
N CYS A 24 6.28 3.15 18.02
CA CYS A 24 7.45 2.48 18.57
C CYS A 24 7.27 2.16 20.06
N ASP A 25 6.75 3.11 20.86
CA ASP A 25 6.44 2.90 22.27
C ASP A 25 5.42 1.76 22.48
N LEU A 26 4.39 1.69 21.62
CA LEU A 26 3.36 0.65 21.68
C LEU A 26 3.88 -0.75 21.40
N VAL A 27 4.95 -0.88 20.60
CA VAL A 27 5.53 -2.17 20.19
C VAL A 27 6.90 -2.43 20.82
N GLU A 28 7.28 -1.62 21.82
CA GLU A 28 8.54 -1.74 22.56
C GLU A 28 9.78 -1.69 21.65
N LEU A 29 9.77 -0.84 20.62
CA LEU A 29 10.92 -0.57 19.75
C LEU A 29 11.54 0.80 20.05
N ASP A 30 12.86 0.91 19.88
CA ASP A 30 13.53 2.21 19.93
C ASP A 30 13.31 2.96 18.60
N GLY A 31 12.62 4.09 18.68
CA GLY A 31 12.38 5.00 17.55
C GLY A 31 13.29 6.24 17.54
N ALA A 32 14.28 6.33 18.43
CA ALA A 32 15.09 7.55 18.60
C ALA A 32 16.02 7.83 17.41
N ASP A 33 16.49 6.78 16.73
CA ASP A 33 17.41 6.86 15.59
C ASP A 33 16.72 6.92 14.23
N ALA A 34 15.42 7.19 14.23
CA ALA A 34 14.61 7.17 13.02
C ALA A 34 15.08 8.17 11.96
N VAL A 35 15.27 7.66 10.73
CA VAL A 35 15.65 8.45 9.56
C VAL A 35 14.52 8.46 8.55
N PRO A 36 14.00 9.63 8.14
CA PRO A 36 12.96 9.69 7.11
C PRO A 36 13.50 9.22 5.76
N LEU A 37 12.79 8.27 5.14
CA LEU A 37 13.08 7.76 3.80
C LEU A 37 12.26 8.47 2.73
N ARG A 38 10.97 8.70 2.99
CA ARG A 38 10.04 9.30 2.03
C ARG A 38 8.81 9.86 2.72
N LEU A 39 8.33 11.01 2.23
CA LEU A 39 7.03 11.57 2.56
C LEU A 39 6.17 11.69 1.29
N GLY A 40 4.96 11.13 1.29
CA GLY A 40 4.03 11.16 0.17
C GLY A 40 2.62 10.72 0.57
N GLU A 41 2.06 9.70 -0.09
CA GLU A 41 0.82 9.06 0.36
C GLU A 41 0.95 8.43 1.77
N ASN A 42 2.16 8.01 2.10
CA ASN A 42 2.57 7.55 3.43
C ASN A 42 3.90 8.22 3.80
N ALA A 43 4.21 8.25 5.09
CA ALA A 43 5.54 8.58 5.58
C ALA A 43 6.29 7.29 5.91
N LEU A 44 7.53 7.18 5.45
CA LEU A 44 8.40 6.03 5.63
C LEU A 44 9.63 6.44 6.42
N PHE A 45 9.95 5.70 7.48
CA PHE A 45 11.12 5.91 8.32
C PHE A 45 11.92 4.62 8.43
N HIS A 46 13.24 4.71 8.38
CA HIS A 46 14.14 3.61 8.71
C HIS A 46 14.56 3.77 10.17
N LEU A 47 14.55 2.67 10.93
CA LEU A 47 15.11 2.55 12.27
C LEU A 47 16.39 1.68 12.16
N PRO A 48 17.59 2.29 11.99
CA PRO A 48 18.83 1.56 11.78
C PRO A 48 19.14 0.52 12.87
N SER A 49 18.92 0.87 14.13
CA SER A 49 19.29 0.03 15.28
C SER A 49 18.45 -1.25 15.36
N SER A 50 17.17 -1.18 15.00
CA SER A 50 16.29 -2.35 14.94
C SER A 50 16.25 -3.02 13.57
N GLY A 51 16.75 -2.37 12.51
CA GLY A 51 16.61 -2.84 11.13
C GLY A 51 15.15 -2.86 10.65
N ALA A 52 14.36 -1.86 11.06
CA ALA A 52 12.93 -1.78 10.73
C ALA A 52 12.63 -0.60 9.80
N VAL A 53 11.62 -0.75 8.94
CA VAL A 53 11.00 0.36 8.19
C VAL A 53 9.60 0.56 8.70
N VAL A 54 9.32 1.75 9.23
CA VAL A 54 7.99 2.13 9.71
C VAL A 54 7.27 2.91 8.62
N ARG A 55 6.07 2.47 8.28
CA ARG A 55 5.17 3.14 7.34
C ARG A 55 3.97 3.69 8.10
N VAL A 56 3.84 5.01 8.11
CA VAL A 56 2.73 5.76 8.71
C VAL A 56 1.76 6.18 7.61
N ALA A 57 0.51 5.72 7.71
CA ALA A 57 -0.54 6.08 6.77
C ALA A 57 -1.15 7.47 7.05
N ARG A 58 -1.84 8.01 6.05
CA ARG A 58 -2.40 9.38 6.10
C ARG A 58 -3.53 9.54 7.11
N ASP A 59 -4.34 8.52 7.36
CA ASP A 59 -5.42 8.54 8.34
C ASP A 59 -6.08 7.16 8.43
N MET A 60 -7.06 7.04 9.33
CA MET A 60 -7.80 5.81 9.57
C MET A 60 -8.64 5.31 8.39
N ALA A 61 -8.95 6.13 7.38
CA ALA A 61 -9.63 5.62 6.18
C ALA A 61 -8.77 4.58 5.43
N ARG A 62 -7.45 4.58 5.68
CA ARG A 62 -6.49 3.63 5.09
C ARG A 62 -6.30 2.36 5.93
N TRP A 63 -7.08 2.16 6.99
CA TRP A 63 -6.96 0.99 7.86
C TRP A 63 -7.15 -0.33 7.10
N ALA A 64 -8.21 -0.42 6.29
CA ALA A 64 -8.50 -1.62 5.50
C ALA A 64 -7.37 -1.93 4.51
N ASP A 65 -6.74 -0.91 3.93
CA ASP A 65 -5.58 -1.07 3.06
C ASP A 65 -4.36 -1.58 3.83
N ALA A 66 -4.07 -1.03 5.01
CA ALA A 66 -2.96 -1.50 5.85
C ALA A 66 -3.14 -2.98 6.27
N VAL A 67 -4.35 -3.37 6.69
CA VAL A 67 -4.67 -4.78 7.02
C VAL A 67 -4.47 -5.68 5.81
N LYS A 68 -4.97 -5.25 4.64
CA LYS A 68 -4.81 -5.99 3.37
C LYS A 68 -3.34 -6.14 2.99
N GLU A 69 -2.54 -5.10 3.10
CA GLU A 69 -1.10 -5.13 2.78
C GLU A 69 -0.34 -6.12 3.65
N VAL A 70 -0.55 -6.08 4.98
CA VAL A 70 0.00 -7.03 5.95
C VAL A 70 -0.41 -8.46 5.59
N THR A 71 -1.71 -8.67 5.36
CA THR A 71 -2.28 -9.99 5.08
C THR A 71 -1.73 -10.59 3.78
N VAL A 72 -1.69 -9.79 2.71
CA VAL A 72 -1.16 -10.20 1.40
C VAL A 72 0.33 -10.49 1.48
N SER A 73 1.12 -9.67 2.19
CA SER A 73 2.55 -9.93 2.33
C SER A 73 2.82 -11.26 3.06
N CYS A 74 2.13 -11.51 4.18
CA CYS A 74 2.22 -12.78 4.89
C CYS A 74 1.84 -13.97 3.99
N TRP A 75 0.75 -13.85 3.23
CA TRP A 75 0.33 -14.89 2.30
C TRP A 75 1.36 -15.15 1.19
N LEU A 76 1.92 -14.10 0.58
CA LEU A 76 2.97 -14.23 -0.44
C LEU A 76 4.22 -14.90 0.13
N ALA A 77 4.66 -14.50 1.32
CA ALA A 77 5.79 -15.09 2.03
C ALA A 77 5.55 -16.58 2.34
N ASN A 78 4.34 -16.94 2.80
CA ASN A 78 3.96 -18.33 3.07
C ASN A 78 3.91 -19.20 1.80
N ASN A 79 3.71 -18.60 0.63
CA ASN A 79 3.82 -19.26 -0.67
C ASN A 79 5.27 -19.22 -1.24
N GLY A 80 6.22 -18.81 -0.41
CA GLY A 80 7.66 -18.73 -0.68
C GLY A 80 8.05 -17.64 -1.67
N VAL A 81 7.14 -16.71 -2.01
CA VAL A 81 7.47 -15.58 -2.88
C VAL A 81 8.42 -14.66 -2.10
N PRO A 82 9.57 -14.26 -2.66
CA PRO A 82 10.47 -13.33 -2.01
C PRO A 82 9.83 -11.94 -2.02
N VAL A 83 9.25 -11.56 -0.88
CA VAL A 83 8.59 -10.28 -0.64
C VAL A 83 9.14 -9.66 0.64
N THR A 84 8.92 -8.36 0.83
CA THR A 84 9.28 -7.68 2.07
C THR A 84 8.49 -8.29 3.24
N HIS A 85 9.21 -8.75 4.26
CA HIS A 85 8.60 -9.33 5.45
C HIS A 85 8.17 -8.25 6.43
N LEU A 86 7.13 -8.57 7.20
CA LEU A 86 6.77 -7.79 8.38
C LEU A 86 7.89 -7.87 9.42
N PHE A 87 8.10 -6.77 10.14
CA PHE A 87 8.94 -6.78 11.32
C PHE A 87 8.29 -7.70 12.39
N PRO A 88 9.03 -8.66 12.96
CA PRO A 88 8.46 -9.65 13.87
C PRO A 88 8.22 -9.09 15.27
N GLY A 89 7.48 -9.83 16.09
CA GLY A 89 7.34 -9.55 17.53
C GLY A 89 5.96 -9.04 17.96
N PHE A 90 5.12 -8.61 17.03
CA PHE A 90 3.79 -8.07 17.34
C PHE A 90 2.82 -8.19 16.15
N THR A 91 1.53 -8.07 16.44
CA THR A 91 0.47 -8.06 15.42
C THR A 91 0.40 -6.70 14.74
N GLN A 92 0.19 -6.72 13.43
CA GLN A 92 0.16 -5.53 12.58
C GLN A 92 -1.09 -5.51 11.70
N PRO A 93 -1.55 -4.33 11.22
CA PRO A 93 -1.09 -2.98 11.57
C PRO A 93 -1.44 -2.60 13.00
N VAL A 94 -0.76 -1.58 13.54
CA VAL A 94 -1.12 -0.94 14.82
C VAL A 94 -1.74 0.44 14.57
N VAL A 95 -2.47 0.97 15.57
CA VAL A 95 -2.99 2.34 15.53
C VAL A 95 -2.17 3.20 16.48
N ALA A 96 -1.58 4.28 15.96
CA ALA A 96 -0.87 5.27 16.76
C ALA A 96 -1.27 6.67 16.29
N ALA A 97 -1.51 7.59 17.23
CA ALA A 97 -1.93 8.97 16.93
C ALA A 97 -3.04 9.06 15.84
N ASN A 98 -4.06 8.19 15.93
CA ASN A 98 -5.17 8.08 14.98
C ASN A 98 -4.76 7.78 13.52
N ARG A 99 -3.67 7.02 13.33
CA ARG A 99 -3.18 6.59 12.02
C ARG A 99 -2.79 5.10 12.04
N PRO A 100 -3.07 4.36 10.95
CA PRO A 100 -2.50 3.03 10.74
C PRO A 100 -0.99 3.09 10.59
N VAL A 101 -0.27 2.21 11.28
CA VAL A 101 1.19 2.06 11.19
C VAL A 101 1.55 0.59 10.96
N THR A 102 2.46 0.37 10.02
CA THR A 102 3.05 -0.97 9.75
C THR A 102 4.57 -0.88 9.84
N PHE A 103 5.18 -1.98 10.28
CA PHE A 103 6.59 -2.18 10.50
C PHE A 103 7.07 -3.33 9.61
N TRP A 104 8.09 -3.07 8.81
CA TRP A 104 8.64 -3.98 7.83
C TRP A 104 10.10 -4.25 8.14
N ALA A 105 10.60 -5.44 7.85
CA ALA A 105 12.04 -5.69 7.90
C ALA A 105 12.74 -4.81 6.85
N TYR A 106 13.80 -4.10 7.27
CA TYR A 106 14.62 -3.33 6.34
C TYR A 106 15.34 -4.28 5.38
N LEU A 107 15.33 -3.93 4.10
CA LEU A 107 16.04 -4.65 3.06
C LEU A 107 17.22 -3.80 2.60
N ASP A 108 18.42 -4.19 3.02
CA ASP A 108 19.64 -3.57 2.53
C ASP A 108 19.97 -4.11 1.14
N GLY A 109 19.40 -3.46 0.11
CA GLY A 109 19.49 -3.89 -1.26
C GLY A 109 19.57 -2.72 -2.23
N ARG A 110 20.20 -2.95 -3.39
CA ARG A 110 20.18 -1.97 -4.47
C ARG A 110 18.79 -1.87 -5.10
N ASN A 111 18.50 -0.70 -5.64
CA ASN A 111 17.35 -0.54 -6.53
C ASN A 111 17.48 -1.46 -7.76
N GLY A 112 16.34 -1.99 -8.19
CA GLY A 112 16.24 -2.78 -9.42
C GLY A 112 16.51 -1.91 -10.67
N GLY A 113 17.17 -2.51 -11.66
CA GLY A 113 17.49 -1.87 -12.94
C GLY A 113 16.99 -2.67 -14.13
N LYS A 114 17.32 -2.21 -15.34
CA LYS A 114 16.90 -2.85 -16.61
C LYS A 114 17.34 -4.33 -16.70
N SER A 115 18.47 -4.69 -16.10
CA SER A 115 18.96 -6.08 -16.05
C SER A 115 18.07 -7.02 -15.23
N ASP A 116 17.24 -6.48 -14.33
CA ASP A 116 16.42 -7.27 -13.40
C ASP A 116 15.02 -7.56 -13.95
N VAL A 117 14.65 -7.02 -15.12
CA VAL A 117 13.33 -7.19 -15.73
C VAL A 117 12.97 -8.67 -15.93
N ALA A 118 13.94 -9.49 -16.35
CA ALA A 118 13.70 -10.93 -16.50
C ALA A 118 13.44 -11.64 -15.15
N ALA A 119 14.11 -11.18 -14.08
CA ALA A 119 13.87 -11.69 -12.73
C ALA A 119 12.50 -11.27 -12.22
N LEU A 120 12.11 -10.01 -12.42
CA LEU A 120 10.79 -9.50 -12.12
C LEU A 120 9.69 -10.29 -12.85
N GLY A 121 9.85 -10.55 -14.15
CA GLY A 121 8.89 -11.36 -14.91
C GLY A 121 8.72 -12.78 -14.38
N ARG A 122 9.80 -13.42 -13.90
CA ARG A 122 9.72 -14.73 -13.24
C ARG A 122 8.98 -14.66 -11.90
N LEU A 123 9.21 -13.61 -11.11
CA LEU A 123 8.50 -13.39 -9.85
C LEU A 123 7.02 -13.14 -10.08
N LEU A 124 6.65 -12.29 -11.04
CA LEU A 124 5.26 -12.03 -11.40
C LEU A 124 4.55 -13.29 -11.88
N ARG A 125 5.20 -14.11 -12.73
CA ARG A 125 4.65 -15.41 -13.14
C ARG A 125 4.41 -16.32 -11.95
N ARG A 126 5.31 -16.35 -10.98
CA ARG A 126 5.16 -17.14 -9.76
C ARG A 126 3.96 -16.67 -8.94
N VAL A 127 3.80 -15.35 -8.75
CA VAL A 127 2.65 -14.76 -8.05
C VAL A 127 1.34 -15.13 -8.75
N HIS A 128 1.27 -15.00 -10.08
CA HIS A 128 0.07 -15.32 -10.86
C HIS A 128 -0.25 -16.82 -10.93
N ALA A 129 0.72 -17.69 -10.64
CA ALA A 129 0.51 -19.13 -10.57
C ALA A 129 -0.01 -19.61 -9.20
N LEU A 130 -0.07 -18.72 -8.19
CA LEU A 130 -0.61 -19.07 -6.88
C LEU A 130 -2.13 -19.23 -6.94
N ASN A 131 -2.63 -20.22 -6.21
CA ASN A 131 -4.07 -20.31 -5.95
C ASN A 131 -4.50 -19.11 -5.12
N ALA A 132 -5.70 -18.59 -5.38
CA ALA A 132 -6.27 -17.53 -4.58
C ALA A 132 -6.25 -17.90 -3.07
N PRO A 133 -6.00 -16.93 -2.17
CA PRO A 133 -6.03 -17.18 -0.74
C PRO A 133 -7.40 -17.72 -0.30
N LYS A 134 -7.38 -18.68 0.63
CA LYS A 134 -8.60 -19.28 1.17
C LYS A 134 -9.18 -18.49 2.34
N ASP A 135 -8.31 -17.84 3.10
CA ASP A 135 -8.65 -17.24 4.39
C ASP A 135 -9.02 -15.75 4.28
N PHE A 136 -8.85 -15.14 3.11
CA PHE A 136 -9.26 -13.76 2.83
C PHE A 136 -9.57 -13.57 1.34
N SER A 137 -10.38 -12.57 1.03
CA SER A 137 -10.70 -12.21 -0.35
C SER A 137 -9.70 -11.20 -0.90
N LEU A 138 -9.25 -11.43 -2.13
CA LEU A 138 -8.58 -10.42 -2.93
C LEU A 138 -9.67 -9.65 -3.69
N PRO A 139 -9.93 -8.37 -3.36
CA PRO A 139 -10.92 -7.60 -4.08
C PRO A 139 -10.53 -7.50 -5.56
N ALA A 140 -11.54 -7.52 -6.44
CA ALA A 140 -11.31 -7.26 -7.85
C ALA A 140 -10.59 -5.92 -8.01
N GLN A 141 -9.56 -5.89 -8.86
CA GLN A 141 -8.87 -4.66 -9.20
C GLN A 141 -9.89 -3.68 -9.77
N GLN A 142 -9.96 -2.48 -9.20
CA GLN A 142 -10.72 -1.37 -9.76
C GLN A 142 -9.74 -0.24 -10.14
N PRO A 143 -9.11 -0.31 -11.33
CA PRO A 143 -7.96 0.53 -11.68
C PRO A 143 -8.24 2.03 -11.60
N MET A 144 -9.52 2.41 -11.67
CA MET A 144 -9.95 3.80 -11.76
C MET A 144 -10.90 4.23 -10.63
N ALA A 145 -11.14 3.40 -9.61
CA ALA A 145 -12.09 3.74 -8.53
C ALA A 145 -11.78 5.08 -7.84
N TRP A 146 -10.49 5.42 -7.69
CA TRP A 146 -10.02 6.65 -7.07
C TRP A 146 -10.17 7.90 -7.95
N VAL A 147 -10.37 7.75 -9.26
CA VAL A 147 -10.37 8.88 -10.21
C VAL A 147 -11.62 9.72 -10.01
N LEU A 148 -12.79 9.09 -9.90
CA LEU A 148 -14.06 9.80 -9.69
C LEU A 148 -14.04 10.63 -8.41
N GLU A 149 -13.59 10.05 -7.29
CA GLU A 149 -13.48 10.76 -6.02
C GLU A 149 -12.60 12.01 -6.15
N ARG A 150 -11.46 11.89 -6.84
CA ARG A 150 -10.58 13.04 -7.10
C ARG A 150 -11.26 14.10 -7.97
N VAL A 151 -11.98 13.70 -9.03
CA VAL A 151 -12.74 14.64 -9.88
C VAL A 151 -13.79 15.39 -9.06
N GLU A 152 -14.52 14.71 -8.19
CA GLU A 152 -15.53 15.33 -7.33
C GLU A 152 -14.94 16.37 -6.38
N SER A 153 -13.82 16.03 -5.74
CA SER A 153 -13.12 16.89 -4.76
C SER A 153 -12.38 18.07 -5.39
N ALA A 154 -12.16 18.07 -6.71
CA ALA A 154 -11.33 19.07 -7.37
C ALA A 154 -12.02 20.46 -7.36
N PRO A 155 -11.30 21.55 -7.03
CA PRO A 155 -11.84 22.91 -7.04
C PRO A 155 -11.84 23.48 -8.48
N ILE A 156 -12.51 22.80 -9.40
CA ILE A 156 -12.62 23.15 -10.82
C ILE A 156 -14.08 23.41 -11.22
N PRO A 157 -14.33 24.14 -12.33
CA PRO A 157 -15.68 24.40 -12.82
C PRO A 157 -16.49 23.12 -13.02
N GLU A 158 -17.79 23.17 -12.74
CA GLU A 158 -18.69 22.00 -12.91
C GLU A 158 -18.80 21.51 -14.37
N ALA A 159 -18.53 22.38 -15.34
CA ALA A 159 -18.44 21.97 -16.75
C ALA A 159 -17.27 21.00 -16.98
N ASP A 160 -16.12 21.28 -16.36
CA ASP A 160 -14.93 20.44 -16.46
C ASP A 160 -15.14 19.13 -15.69
N LYS A 161 -15.78 19.17 -14.51
CA LYS A 161 -16.16 17.94 -13.79
C LYS A 161 -17.08 17.05 -14.62
N ARG A 162 -18.11 17.61 -15.27
CA ARG A 162 -19.00 16.84 -16.17
C ARG A 162 -18.20 16.19 -17.30
N PHE A 163 -17.38 16.96 -18.00
CA PHE A 163 -16.52 16.42 -19.06
C PHE A 163 -15.63 15.26 -18.57
N LEU A 164 -15.00 15.41 -17.40
CA LEU A 164 -14.14 14.37 -16.82
C LEU A 164 -14.92 13.12 -16.39
N ARG A 165 -16.15 13.27 -15.86
CA ARG A 165 -17.03 12.13 -15.54
C ARG A 165 -17.46 11.36 -16.79
N ASP A 166 -17.82 12.08 -17.85
CA ASP A 166 -18.22 11.47 -19.13
C ASP A 166 -17.03 10.71 -19.72
N ARG A 167 -15.85 11.33 -19.74
CA ARG A 167 -14.62 10.67 -20.24
C ARG A 167 -14.21 9.48 -19.37
N PHE A 168 -14.37 9.56 -18.06
CA PHE A 168 -14.15 8.44 -17.15
C PHE A 168 -15.06 7.26 -17.48
N THR A 169 -16.34 7.52 -17.75
CA THR A 169 -17.31 6.49 -18.08
C THR A 169 -16.95 5.79 -19.39
N GLU A 170 -16.63 6.56 -20.43
CA GLU A 170 -16.19 6.05 -21.73
C GLU A 170 -14.93 5.17 -21.60
N LEU A 171 -13.88 5.67 -20.95
CA LEU A 171 -12.63 4.92 -20.75
C LEU A 171 -12.84 3.65 -19.92
N THR A 172 -13.77 3.68 -18.96
CA THR A 172 -14.08 2.49 -18.15
C THR A 172 -14.69 1.39 -19.01
N GLN A 173 -15.58 1.75 -19.93
CA GLN A 173 -16.19 0.80 -20.86
C GLN A 173 -15.14 0.25 -21.84
N GLU A 174 -14.28 1.11 -22.39
CA GLU A 174 -13.20 0.68 -23.28
C GLU A 174 -12.24 -0.30 -22.59
N VAL A 175 -11.83 0.00 -21.35
CA VAL A 175 -10.93 -0.86 -20.57
C VAL A 175 -11.60 -2.19 -20.23
N GLN A 176 -12.89 -2.20 -19.88
CA GLN A 176 -13.63 -3.45 -19.66
C GLN A 176 -13.77 -4.29 -20.93
N GLY A 177 -13.80 -3.65 -22.10
CA GLY A 177 -13.82 -4.30 -23.40
C GLY A 177 -12.44 -4.80 -23.89
N LEU A 178 -11.35 -4.49 -23.19
CA LEU A 178 -10.01 -4.97 -23.58
C LEU A 178 -9.90 -6.48 -23.38
N ALA A 179 -9.81 -7.21 -24.49
CA ALA A 179 -9.39 -8.60 -24.49
C ALA A 179 -7.86 -8.65 -24.45
N TYR A 180 -7.29 -9.00 -23.30
CA TYR A 180 -5.87 -9.34 -23.23
C TYR A 180 -5.67 -10.75 -23.81
N PRO A 181 -4.69 -10.96 -24.71
CA PRO A 181 -4.34 -12.31 -25.10
C PRO A 181 -3.94 -13.08 -23.84
N PRO A 182 -4.49 -14.29 -23.59
CA PRO A 182 -4.13 -15.07 -22.42
C PRO A 182 -2.62 -15.33 -22.47
N GLY A 183 -1.89 -14.81 -21.48
CA GLY A 183 -0.45 -15.06 -21.35
C GLY A 183 -0.19 -16.56 -21.36
N GLY A 184 0.68 -17.00 -22.27
CA GLY A 184 0.96 -18.39 -22.64
C GLY A 184 0.75 -19.44 -21.55
N HIS A 185 -0.14 -20.38 -21.85
CA HIS A 185 -0.24 -21.68 -21.21
C HIS A 185 1.10 -22.43 -21.42
N PRO A 186 1.85 -22.85 -20.37
CA PRO A 186 2.86 -23.87 -20.58
C PRO A 186 2.09 -25.19 -20.71
N GLY A 187 1.95 -25.68 -21.94
CA GLY A 187 1.49 -27.05 -22.20
C GLY A 187 2.45 -28.06 -21.55
N PRO A 188 1.97 -29.27 -21.22
CA PRO A 188 2.77 -30.26 -20.51
C PRO A 188 3.93 -30.73 -21.39
N ARG A 189 5.12 -30.84 -20.79
CA ARG A 189 6.22 -31.68 -21.30
C ARG A 189 6.20 -33.01 -20.57
#